data_AF-A0A7C2YA72-F1
#
_entry.id   AF-A0A7C2YA72-F1
#
_cell.length_a   1.000
_cell.length_b   1.000
_cell.length_c   1.000
_cell.angle_alpha   90.00
_cell.angle_beta   90.00
_cell.angle_gamma   90.00
#
_symmetry.space_group_name_H-M   'P 1'
#
loop_
_entity.id
_entity.type
_entity.pdbx_description
1 polymer ?
#
loop_
_entity_poly.entity_id
_entity_poly.type
_entity_poly.pdbx_seq_one_letter_code
_entity_poly.pdbx_strand_id
1 'polypeptide(L)'
;MTTKELQEILNRLYPSSPWPKPFNLLKGCQLVKSGKEISVAAREVGTTAARLRTYCESKDVVLDLFGVEEPTEDIRKLSRQILGNLIVGQCAEITFEEIYKAHTHATELELRDLREGRSDTDYRLYNGKGRPVYRVNIKFHGTLFRRAKEMVGLEPEDCFALATYKIDGALQKQKKDELPYLFIIVSVPNFGAESIGAAVPAELQDFVARVTASKRIPKKRDIEDRVVETLQNEGHPAFDRTREQIARAKWYVLGAKKADKLLRELLFERVFALRTRNFSRQFRGAELDMHFSLSRDLTPLSTYLDMLRDAGYPRVTTLLERGDY
;
A
#
# COMPACT_ATOMS: atom_id res chain seq x y z
N MET A 1 9.61 -20.36 -14.77
CA MET A 1 10.54 -19.24 -15.02
C MET A 1 11.94 -19.78 -15.28
N THR A 2 12.52 -19.46 -16.44
CA THR A 2 13.89 -19.81 -16.79
C THR A 2 14.89 -18.77 -16.25
N THR A 3 16.18 -19.13 -16.21
CA THR A 3 17.25 -18.19 -15.85
C THR A 3 17.28 -16.97 -16.76
N LYS A 4 16.96 -17.12 -18.06
CA LYS A 4 16.93 -16.02 -19.03
C LYS A 4 15.79 -15.05 -18.74
N GLU A 5 14.58 -15.58 -18.52
CA GLU A 5 13.40 -14.78 -18.15
C GLU A 5 13.65 -13.98 -16.86
N LEU A 6 14.25 -14.60 -15.85
CA LEU A 6 14.60 -13.91 -14.61
C LEU A 6 15.58 -12.75 -14.85
N GLN A 7 16.57 -12.92 -15.73
CA GLN A 7 17.52 -11.85 -16.07
C GLN A 7 16.83 -10.71 -16.82
N GLU A 8 15.94 -11.01 -17.76
CA GLU A 8 15.16 -10.01 -18.50
C GLU A 8 14.30 -9.19 -17.53
N ILE A 9 13.63 -9.84 -16.58
CA ILE A 9 12.86 -9.18 -15.53
C ILE A 9 13.76 -8.29 -14.67
N LEU A 10 14.89 -8.80 -14.17
CA LEU A 10 15.78 -8.01 -13.32
C LEU A 10 16.40 -6.82 -14.07
N ASN A 11 16.72 -6.96 -15.35
CA ASN A 11 17.20 -5.85 -16.18
C ASN A 11 16.12 -4.80 -16.43
N ARG A 12 14.86 -5.23 -16.61
CA ARG A 12 13.71 -4.32 -16.73
C ARG A 12 13.46 -3.55 -15.42
N LEU A 13 13.53 -4.23 -14.28
CA LEU A 13 13.29 -3.62 -12.97
C LEU A 13 14.46 -2.76 -12.48
N TYR A 14 15.69 -3.09 -12.84
CA TYR A 14 16.91 -2.43 -12.37
C TYR A 14 17.84 -2.07 -13.55
N PRO A 15 17.40 -1.21 -14.50
CA PRO A 15 18.15 -0.93 -15.73
C PRO A 15 19.45 -0.16 -15.48
N SER A 16 19.50 0.64 -14.41
CA SER A 16 20.65 1.49 -14.06
C SER A 16 21.08 1.35 -12.60
N SER A 17 20.47 0.43 -11.85
CA SER A 17 20.74 0.17 -10.45
C SER A 17 21.23 -1.26 -10.24
N PRO A 18 22.05 -1.52 -9.20
CA PRO A 18 22.45 -2.88 -8.90
C PRO A 18 21.24 -3.73 -8.52
N TRP A 19 21.24 -4.99 -8.96
CA TRP A 19 20.23 -5.94 -8.54
C TRP A 19 20.24 -6.12 -7.00
N PRO A 20 19.10 -6.46 -6.39
CA PRO A 20 19.06 -6.76 -4.96
C PRO A 20 20.02 -7.91 -4.63
N LYS A 21 20.69 -7.82 -3.47
CA LYS A 21 21.77 -8.74 -3.07
C LYS A 21 21.53 -10.23 -3.35
N PRO A 22 20.33 -10.82 -3.13
CA PRO A 22 20.12 -12.23 -3.45
C PRO A 22 20.40 -12.58 -4.92
N PHE A 23 20.07 -11.68 -5.84
CA PHE A 23 20.23 -11.86 -7.29
C PHE A 23 21.67 -11.62 -7.76
N ASN A 24 22.56 -11.09 -6.92
CA ASN A 24 23.97 -10.89 -7.28
C ASN A 24 24.69 -12.19 -7.66
N LEU A 25 24.28 -13.34 -7.10
CA LEU A 25 24.83 -14.64 -7.47
C LEU A 25 24.56 -14.97 -8.94
N LEU A 26 23.39 -14.60 -9.46
CA LEU A 26 23.04 -14.75 -10.87
C LEU A 26 23.95 -13.91 -11.76
N LYS A 27 24.21 -12.66 -11.37
CA LYS A 27 25.18 -11.78 -12.05
C LYS A 27 26.60 -12.34 -11.99
N GLY A 28 26.99 -12.91 -10.85
CA GLY A 28 28.29 -13.57 -10.68
C GLY A 28 28.47 -14.74 -11.65
N CYS A 29 27.45 -15.59 -11.83
CA CYS A 29 27.54 -16.69 -12.77
C CYS A 29 27.56 -16.22 -14.23
N GLN A 30 26.95 -15.08 -14.56
CA GLN A 30 27.11 -14.48 -15.89
C GLN A 30 28.56 -14.06 -16.14
N LEU A 31 29.20 -13.41 -15.17
CA LEU A 31 30.61 -13.01 -15.27
C LEU A 31 31.53 -14.22 -15.44
N VAL A 32 31.31 -15.30 -14.70
CA VAL A 32 32.08 -16.54 -14.85
C VAL A 32 31.87 -17.15 -16.24
N LYS A 33 30.62 -17.20 -16.73
CA LYS A 33 30.30 -17.69 -18.07
C LYS A 33 30.90 -16.83 -19.19
N SER A 34 31.13 -15.53 -18.96
CA SER A 34 31.83 -14.66 -19.90
C SER A 34 33.36 -14.76 -19.79
N GLY A 35 33.89 -15.77 -19.08
CA GLY A 35 35.32 -16.06 -18.98
C GLY A 35 36.03 -15.39 -17.81
N LYS A 36 35.33 -14.70 -16.92
CA LYS A 36 35.94 -14.06 -15.75
C LYS A 36 36.32 -15.11 -14.71
N GLU A 37 37.49 -14.96 -14.10
CA GLU A 37 37.91 -15.84 -13.00
C GLU A 37 36.93 -15.74 -11.83
N ILE A 38 36.57 -16.89 -11.24
CA ILE A 38 35.54 -16.99 -10.22
C ILE A 38 35.82 -16.17 -8.95
N SER A 39 37.10 -16.03 -8.58
CA SER A 39 37.53 -15.23 -7.44
C SER A 39 37.24 -13.74 -7.66
N VAL A 40 37.52 -13.23 -8.86
CA VAL A 40 37.28 -11.85 -9.28
C VAL A 40 35.78 -11.58 -9.43
N ALA A 41 35.05 -12.49 -10.08
CA ALA A 41 33.59 -12.39 -10.21
C ALA A 41 32.89 -12.37 -8.84
N ALA A 42 33.32 -13.23 -7.91
CA ALA A 42 32.75 -13.27 -6.56
C ALA A 42 32.98 -11.97 -5.78
N ARG A 43 34.18 -11.37 -5.88
CA ARG A 43 34.49 -10.08 -5.26
C ARG A 43 33.62 -8.96 -5.82
N GLU A 44 33.43 -8.92 -7.13
CA GLU A 44 32.63 -7.89 -7.80
C GLU A 44 31.16 -7.91 -7.37
N VAL A 45 30.58 -9.10 -7.23
CA VAL A 45 29.16 -9.24 -6.86
C VAL A 45 28.94 -9.33 -5.35
N GLY A 46 30.01 -9.24 -4.55
CA GLY A 46 29.96 -9.19 -3.09
C GLY A 46 29.62 -10.54 -2.44
N THR A 47 30.20 -11.63 -2.93
CA THR A 47 30.02 -13.00 -2.39
C THR A 47 31.38 -13.72 -2.24
N THR A 48 31.37 -14.95 -1.71
CA THR A 48 32.57 -15.79 -1.66
C THR A 48 32.72 -16.63 -2.93
N ALA A 49 33.97 -16.90 -3.35
CA ALA A 49 34.23 -17.75 -4.51
C ALA A 49 33.64 -19.16 -4.35
N ALA A 50 33.67 -19.72 -3.13
CA ALA A 50 33.07 -21.01 -2.83
C ALA A 50 31.55 -21.00 -3.05
N ARG A 51 30.84 -19.99 -2.50
CA ARG A 51 29.39 -19.86 -2.68
C ARG A 51 29.01 -19.64 -4.14
N LEU A 52 29.78 -18.82 -4.86
CA LEU A 52 29.55 -18.60 -6.29
C LEU A 52 29.77 -19.88 -7.10
N ARG A 53 30.82 -20.67 -6.78
CA ARG A 53 31.10 -21.95 -7.43
C ARG A 53 29.95 -22.92 -7.28
N THR A 54 29.52 -23.17 -6.04
CA THR A 54 28.37 -24.03 -5.74
C THR A 54 27.13 -23.60 -6.50
N TYR A 55 26.88 -22.28 -6.58
CA TYR A 55 25.73 -21.75 -7.29
C TYR A 55 25.83 -21.91 -8.82
N CYS A 56 27.02 -21.72 -9.42
CA CYS A 56 27.19 -21.88 -10.87
C CYS A 56 27.18 -23.35 -11.32
N GLU A 57 27.52 -24.28 -10.43
CA GLU A 57 27.42 -25.73 -10.65
C GLU A 57 26.01 -26.28 -10.42
N SER A 58 25.08 -25.43 -9.95
CA SER A 58 23.69 -25.83 -9.72
C SER A 58 23.00 -26.24 -11.02
N LYS A 59 22.25 -27.34 -10.96
CA LYS A 59 21.40 -27.81 -12.05
C LYS A 59 20.19 -26.89 -12.28
N ASP A 60 19.72 -26.25 -11.21
CA ASP A 60 18.60 -25.30 -11.25
C ASP A 60 18.92 -24.05 -10.43
N VAL A 61 19.48 -23.07 -11.15
CA VAL A 61 19.88 -21.76 -10.65
C VAL A 61 18.69 -20.97 -10.07
N VAL A 62 17.47 -21.17 -10.61
CA VAL A 62 16.26 -20.47 -10.18
C VAL A 62 15.75 -21.09 -8.87
N LEU A 63 15.69 -22.42 -8.79
CA LEU A 63 15.36 -23.13 -7.55
C LEU A 63 16.37 -22.80 -6.45
N ASP A 64 17.67 -22.76 -6.74
CA ASP A 64 18.67 -22.42 -5.73
C ASP A 64 18.62 -20.96 -5.27
N LEU A 65 18.11 -20.06 -6.11
CA LEU A 65 17.94 -18.67 -5.73
C LEU A 65 16.74 -18.49 -4.80
N PHE A 66 15.56 -18.96 -5.23
CA PHE A 66 14.32 -18.74 -4.50
C PHE A 66 14.10 -19.77 -3.38
N GLY A 67 14.68 -20.97 -3.50
CA GLY A 67 14.43 -22.11 -2.62
C GLY A 67 13.02 -22.69 -2.77
N VAL A 68 12.35 -22.41 -3.89
CA VAL A 68 10.99 -22.85 -4.23
C VAL A 68 10.93 -23.15 -5.72
N GLU A 69 10.47 -24.35 -6.08
CA GLU A 69 10.38 -24.82 -7.47
C GLU A 69 9.25 -24.11 -8.20
N GLU A 70 8.03 -24.15 -7.65
CA GLU A 70 6.89 -23.40 -8.17
C GLU A 70 6.01 -22.82 -7.05
N PRO A 71 5.53 -21.58 -7.18
CA PRO A 71 4.53 -21.03 -6.28
C PRO A 71 3.19 -21.78 -6.39
N THR A 72 2.53 -22.03 -5.27
CA THR A 72 1.16 -22.57 -5.24
C THR A 72 0.15 -21.53 -5.73
N GLU A 73 -1.05 -21.98 -6.11
CA GLU A 73 -2.13 -21.07 -6.53
C GLU A 73 -2.50 -20.04 -5.45
N ASP A 74 -2.45 -20.42 -4.17
CA ASP A 74 -2.69 -19.49 -3.06
C ASP A 74 -1.64 -18.37 -3.03
N ILE A 75 -0.36 -18.69 -3.31
CA ILE A 75 0.69 -17.68 -3.37
C ILE A 75 0.56 -16.81 -4.62
N ARG A 76 0.15 -17.37 -5.76
CA ARG A 76 -0.13 -16.60 -6.98
C ARG A 76 -1.29 -15.65 -6.78
N LYS A 77 -2.34 -16.09 -6.08
CA LYS A 77 -3.46 -15.22 -5.68
C LYS A 77 -2.99 -14.12 -4.75
N LEU A 78 -2.16 -14.44 -3.76
CA LEU A 78 -1.58 -13.47 -2.84
C LEU A 78 -0.69 -12.47 -3.58
N SER A 79 0.12 -12.88 -4.55
CA SER A 79 0.99 -11.95 -5.30
C SER A 79 0.18 -10.96 -6.14
N ARG A 80 -0.92 -11.40 -6.78
CA ARG A 80 -1.87 -10.50 -7.45
C ARG A 80 -2.48 -9.51 -6.45
N GLN A 81 -2.94 -10.00 -5.30
CA GLN A 81 -3.49 -9.12 -4.26
C GLN A 81 -2.47 -8.08 -3.78
N ILE A 82 -1.21 -8.47 -3.57
CA ILE A 82 -0.12 -7.57 -3.16
C ILE A 82 0.12 -6.50 -4.22
N LEU A 83 0.32 -6.90 -5.47
CA LEU A 83 0.57 -5.99 -6.59
C LEU A 83 -0.59 -5.02 -6.81
N GLY A 84 -1.82 -5.51 -6.76
CA GLY A 84 -3.00 -4.67 -6.88
C GLY A 84 -3.13 -3.66 -5.74
N ASN A 85 -2.93 -4.09 -4.49
CA ASN A 85 -2.96 -3.19 -3.34
C ASN A 85 -1.89 -2.09 -3.45
N LEU A 86 -0.72 -2.43 -3.98
CA LEU A 86 0.38 -1.51 -4.23
C LEU A 86 0.05 -0.47 -5.30
N ILE A 87 -0.40 -0.93 -6.47
CA ILE A 87 -0.81 -0.05 -7.57
C ILE A 87 -1.90 0.92 -7.08
N VAL A 88 -2.91 0.41 -6.38
CA VAL A 88 -3.99 1.22 -5.83
C VAL A 88 -3.50 2.24 -4.82
N GLY A 89 -2.64 1.84 -3.87
CA GLY A 89 -2.08 2.74 -2.87
C GLY A 89 -1.33 3.90 -3.52
N GLN A 90 -0.42 3.58 -4.44
CA GLN A 90 0.39 4.58 -5.14
C GLN A 90 -0.46 5.49 -6.04
N CYS A 91 -1.46 4.95 -6.74
CA CYS A 91 -2.38 5.75 -7.54
C CYS A 91 -3.25 6.69 -6.67
N ALA A 92 -3.70 6.22 -5.51
CA ALA A 92 -4.46 7.04 -4.56
C ALA A 92 -3.60 8.17 -4.00
N GLU A 93 -2.36 7.88 -3.62
CA GLU A 93 -1.38 8.88 -3.14
C GLU A 93 -1.13 9.98 -4.19
N ILE A 94 -0.80 9.60 -5.42
CA ILE A 94 -0.58 10.56 -6.53
C ILE A 94 -1.83 11.40 -6.77
N THR A 95 -3.00 10.75 -6.85
CA THR A 95 -4.27 11.45 -7.12
C THR A 95 -4.62 12.41 -5.99
N PHE A 96 -4.42 12.02 -4.73
CA PHE A 96 -4.65 12.90 -3.59
C PHE A 96 -3.74 14.13 -3.62
N GLU A 97 -2.45 13.96 -3.94
CA GLU A 97 -1.54 15.10 -4.11
C GLU A 97 -2.03 16.06 -5.20
N GLU A 98 -2.51 15.53 -6.32
CA GLU A 98 -3.06 16.33 -7.42
C GLU A 98 -4.33 17.09 -7.01
N ILE A 99 -5.27 16.40 -6.36
CA ILE A 99 -6.48 17.02 -5.80
C ILE A 99 -6.10 18.12 -4.82
N TYR A 100 -5.19 17.84 -3.89
CA TYR A 100 -4.74 18.78 -2.88
C TYR A 100 -4.13 20.02 -3.53
N LYS A 101 -3.13 19.85 -4.41
CA LYS A 101 -2.45 20.96 -5.12
C LYS A 101 -3.42 21.78 -5.96
N ALA A 102 -4.38 21.14 -6.62
CA ALA A 102 -5.39 21.81 -7.42
C ALA A 102 -6.40 22.59 -6.58
N HIS A 103 -6.72 22.18 -5.36
CA HIS A 103 -7.70 22.88 -4.53
C HIS A 103 -7.10 24.01 -3.69
N THR A 104 -5.85 23.84 -3.22
CA THR A 104 -5.26 24.76 -2.24
C THR A 104 -4.43 25.88 -2.86
N HIS A 105 -4.20 25.91 -4.17
CA HIS A 105 -3.65 27.04 -4.96
C HIS A 105 -2.82 28.07 -4.16
N ALA A 106 -1.58 27.73 -3.79
CA ALA A 106 -0.65 28.60 -3.07
C ALA A 106 -1.10 29.04 -1.66
N THR A 107 -1.84 28.21 -0.93
CA THR A 107 -1.96 28.35 0.54
C THR A 107 -0.59 28.27 1.21
N GLU A 108 -0.45 28.87 2.40
CA GLU A 108 0.69 28.64 3.30
C GLU A 108 0.85 27.16 3.73
N LEU A 109 -0.05 26.27 3.30
CA LEU A 109 -0.03 24.86 3.67
C LEU A 109 0.71 24.02 2.63
N GLU A 110 1.72 23.28 3.09
CA GLU A 110 2.58 22.43 2.28
C GLU A 110 2.35 20.96 2.68
N LEU A 111 2.02 20.12 1.70
CA LEU A 111 1.91 18.68 1.88
C LEU A 111 3.28 18.04 1.68
N ARG A 112 3.84 17.43 2.73
CA ARG A 112 5.13 16.74 2.69
C ARG A 112 4.96 15.23 2.85
N ASP A 113 5.64 14.50 1.98
CA ASP A 113 5.70 13.04 1.98
C ASP A 113 6.54 12.51 3.16
N LEU A 114 6.01 11.52 3.89
CA LEU A 114 6.71 10.83 4.98
C LEU A 114 6.80 9.31 4.79
N ARG A 115 6.53 8.81 3.58
CA ARG A 115 6.50 7.36 3.26
C ARG A 115 7.85 6.67 3.46
N GLU A 116 8.97 7.39 3.41
CA GLU A 116 10.33 6.84 3.59
C GLU A 116 10.53 6.06 4.90
N GLY A 117 9.74 6.37 5.95
CA GLY A 117 9.84 5.72 7.26
C GLY A 117 9.05 4.40 7.42
N ARG A 118 8.26 3.97 6.42
CA ARG A 118 7.24 2.90 6.57
C ARG A 118 6.33 3.14 7.79
N SER A 119 6.06 4.40 8.08
CA SER A 119 5.06 4.82 9.06
C SER A 119 3.67 4.61 8.45
N ASP A 120 2.66 4.40 9.27
CA ASP A 120 1.25 4.51 8.88
C ASP A 120 0.80 5.96 8.60
N THR A 121 1.71 6.90 8.44
CA THR A 121 1.42 8.29 8.07
C THR A 121 2.02 8.50 6.70
N ASP A 122 1.17 8.76 5.72
CA ASP A 122 1.59 8.89 4.33
C ASP A 122 2.08 10.33 4.07
N TYR A 123 1.37 11.31 4.63
CA TYR A 123 1.75 12.72 4.53
C TYR A 123 1.66 13.45 5.87
N ARG A 124 2.41 14.55 5.97
CA ARG A 124 2.15 15.60 6.93
C ARG A 124 1.86 16.90 6.22
N LEU A 125 0.90 17.64 6.76
CA LEU A 125 0.66 19.00 6.33
C LEU A 125 1.48 19.95 7.19
N TYR A 126 2.14 20.93 6.58
CA TYR A 126 2.95 21.95 7.22
C TYR A 126 2.38 23.33 6.92
N ASN A 127 2.55 24.30 7.82
CA ASN A 127 2.21 25.70 7.55
C ASN A 127 3.40 26.50 6.98
N GLY A 128 3.18 27.78 6.67
CA GLY A 128 4.18 28.66 6.04
C GLY A 128 5.41 28.93 6.91
N LYS A 129 5.36 28.54 8.19
CA LYS A 129 6.48 28.60 9.15
C LYS A 129 7.22 27.26 9.25
N GLY A 130 6.90 26.28 8.39
CA GLY A 130 7.49 24.95 8.40
C GLY A 130 7.10 24.12 9.63
N ARG A 131 5.99 24.44 10.32
CA ARG A 131 5.49 23.65 11.45
C ARG A 131 4.44 22.64 10.97
N PRO A 132 4.50 21.37 11.42
CA PRO A 132 3.47 20.40 11.08
C PRO A 132 2.14 20.80 11.72
N VAL A 133 1.04 20.61 10.99
CA VAL A 133 -0.33 20.89 11.43
C VAL A 133 -1.19 19.63 11.45
N TYR A 134 -1.07 18.74 10.46
CA TYR A 134 -1.87 17.50 10.39
C TYR A 134 -1.01 16.29 10.02
N ARG A 135 -1.44 15.11 10.49
CA ARG A 135 -1.05 13.81 9.96
C ARG A 135 -2.13 13.31 9.01
N VAL A 136 -1.72 12.77 7.88
CA VAL A 136 -2.63 12.29 6.84
C VAL A 136 -2.26 10.85 6.51
N ASN A 137 -3.28 10.01 6.45
CA ASN A 137 -3.17 8.64 5.97
C ASN A 137 -4.30 8.35 4.97
N ILE A 138 -3.94 7.80 3.82
CA ILE A 138 -4.87 7.49 2.73
C ILE A 138 -5.33 6.04 2.88
N LYS A 139 -6.64 5.83 2.70
CA LYS A 139 -7.31 4.54 2.74
C LYS A 139 -8.12 4.34 1.48
N PHE A 140 -7.94 3.18 0.87
CA PHE A 140 -8.71 2.80 -0.30
C PHE A 140 -9.86 1.86 0.09
N HIS A 141 -11.03 2.14 -0.45
CA HIS A 141 -12.23 1.34 -0.31
C HIS A 141 -12.74 0.91 -1.69
N GLY A 142 -12.43 -0.33 -2.09
CA GLY A 142 -12.91 -0.86 -3.38
C GLY A 142 -13.74 -2.15 -3.29
N THR A 143 -13.53 -2.95 -2.25
CA THR A 143 -14.31 -4.17 -2.03
C THR A 143 -15.52 -3.86 -1.17
N LEU A 144 -16.70 -4.17 -1.70
CA LEU A 144 -17.96 -3.97 -0.99
C LEU A 144 -18.16 -5.03 0.10
N PHE A 145 -18.58 -4.59 1.29
CA PHE A 145 -19.12 -5.49 2.29
C PHE A 145 -20.56 -5.86 1.91
N ARG A 146 -20.71 -6.89 1.05
CA ARG A 146 -22.01 -7.25 0.44
C ARG A 146 -23.14 -7.53 1.45
N ARG A 147 -22.80 -7.98 2.66
CA ARG A 147 -23.76 -8.25 3.75
C ARG A 147 -23.89 -7.09 4.73
N ALA A 148 -23.39 -5.89 4.41
CA ALA A 148 -23.41 -4.73 5.30
C ALA A 148 -24.81 -4.41 5.83
N LYS A 149 -25.85 -4.58 5.01
CA LYS A 149 -27.23 -4.28 5.39
C LYS A 149 -27.72 -5.18 6.51
N GLU A 150 -27.48 -6.47 6.37
CA GLU A 150 -27.81 -7.48 7.37
C GLU A 150 -26.91 -7.37 8.61
N MET A 151 -25.61 -7.20 8.39
CA MET A 151 -24.62 -7.34 9.44
C MET A 151 -24.45 -6.07 10.26
N VAL A 152 -24.51 -4.89 9.67
CA VAL A 152 -24.25 -3.61 10.35
C VAL A 152 -25.27 -2.52 10.03
N GLY A 153 -26.32 -2.80 9.25
CA GLY A 153 -27.36 -1.82 8.92
C GLY A 153 -26.87 -0.68 8.01
N LEU A 154 -25.91 -0.95 7.12
CA LEU A 154 -25.43 -0.01 6.08
C LEU A 154 -25.69 -0.58 4.70
N GLU A 155 -25.89 0.27 3.70
CA GLU A 155 -25.88 -0.20 2.31
C GLU A 155 -24.43 -0.57 1.90
N PRO A 156 -24.21 -1.67 1.16
CA PRO A 156 -22.86 -2.11 0.79
C PRO A 156 -21.99 -1.03 0.12
N GLU A 157 -22.58 -0.21 -0.74
CA GLU A 157 -21.94 0.87 -1.49
C GLU A 157 -21.59 2.09 -0.63
N ASP A 158 -22.17 2.16 0.58
CA ASP A 158 -21.96 3.23 1.56
C ASP A 158 -21.16 2.75 2.77
N CYS A 159 -20.72 1.50 2.80
CA CYS A 159 -20.13 0.86 3.97
C CYS A 159 -18.60 0.76 3.89
N PHE A 160 -17.90 1.68 4.56
CA PHE A 160 -16.45 1.65 4.71
C PHE A 160 -16.02 0.97 6.01
N ALA A 161 -15.07 0.04 5.96
CA ALA A 161 -14.53 -0.63 7.13
C ALA A 161 -13.13 -0.09 7.47
N LEU A 162 -12.92 0.25 8.74
CA LEU A 162 -11.61 0.63 9.28
C LEU A 162 -11.33 -0.16 10.56
N ALA A 163 -10.17 -0.82 10.58
CA ALA A 163 -9.75 -1.61 11.73
C ALA A 163 -9.64 -0.73 12.99
N THR A 164 -10.25 -1.20 14.07
CA THR A 164 -10.31 -0.51 15.37
C THR A 164 -8.93 -0.18 15.93
N TYR A 165 -7.93 -1.05 15.77
CA TYR A 165 -6.56 -0.75 16.20
C TYR A 165 -5.90 0.38 15.40
N LYS A 166 -6.33 0.64 14.16
CA LYS A 166 -5.83 1.78 13.35
C LYS A 166 -6.40 3.10 13.89
N ILE A 167 -7.64 3.08 14.38
CA ILE A 167 -8.26 4.22 15.06
C ILE A 167 -7.49 4.52 16.35
N ASP A 168 -7.28 3.52 17.22
CA ASP A 168 -6.49 3.71 18.44
C ASP A 168 -5.06 4.18 18.14
N GLY A 169 -4.37 3.54 17.19
CA GLY A 169 -3.02 3.94 16.77
C GLY A 169 -2.92 5.38 16.27
N ALA A 170 -3.94 5.87 15.56
CA ALA A 170 -4.05 7.27 15.15
C ALA A 170 -4.23 8.22 16.35
N LEU A 171 -5.09 7.86 17.33
CA LEU A 171 -5.27 8.64 18.56
C LEU A 171 -4.00 8.72 19.40
N GLN A 172 -3.25 7.62 19.53
CA GLN A 172 -1.98 7.62 20.26
C GLN A 172 -0.98 8.58 19.61
N LYS A 173 -0.94 8.65 18.28
CA LYS A 173 -0.09 9.58 17.53
C LYS A 173 -0.54 11.02 17.67
N GLN A 174 -1.85 11.26 17.57
CA GLN A 174 -2.43 12.58 17.80
C GLN A 174 -2.13 13.08 19.21
N LYS A 175 -2.25 12.23 20.22
CA LYS A 175 -1.90 12.58 21.61
C LYS A 175 -0.40 12.83 21.80
N LYS A 176 0.45 12.02 21.18
CA LYS A 176 1.91 12.13 21.31
C LYS A 176 2.46 13.42 20.70
N ASP A 177 1.97 13.79 19.52
CA ASP A 177 2.52 14.91 18.76
C ASP A 177 1.66 16.18 18.84
N GLU A 178 0.47 16.10 19.48
CA GLU A 178 -0.53 17.18 19.55
C GLU A 178 -0.97 17.67 18.16
N LEU A 179 -1.05 16.74 17.19
CA LEU A 179 -1.46 17.01 15.80
C LEU A 179 -2.67 16.17 15.42
N PRO A 180 -3.76 16.76 14.89
CA PRO A 180 -4.88 15.99 14.37
C PRO A 180 -4.44 14.95 13.34
N TYR A 181 -5.06 13.78 13.42
CA TYR A 181 -4.83 12.68 12.50
C TYR A 181 -6.05 12.50 11.60
N LEU A 182 -5.81 12.49 10.29
CA LEU A 182 -6.82 12.38 9.24
C LEU A 182 -6.68 11.06 8.50
N PHE A 183 -7.79 10.36 8.34
CA PHE A 183 -7.94 9.36 7.31
C PHE A 183 -8.57 10.03 6.08
N ILE A 184 -7.93 9.88 4.92
CA ILE A 184 -8.44 10.30 3.62
C ILE A 184 -8.91 9.03 2.91
N ILE A 185 -10.19 8.91 2.65
CA ILE A 185 -10.79 7.70 2.08
C ILE A 185 -11.14 7.96 0.62
N VAL A 186 -10.66 7.10 -0.27
CA VAL A 186 -11.14 7.04 -1.66
C VAL A 186 -12.01 5.82 -1.85
N SER A 187 -13.21 6.02 -2.39
CA SER A 187 -14.19 4.96 -2.65
C SER A 187 -14.33 4.70 -4.14
N VAL A 188 -13.97 3.47 -4.57
CA VAL A 188 -14.12 2.98 -5.95
C VAL A 188 -14.87 1.64 -5.91
N PRO A 189 -16.21 1.64 -5.83
CA PRO A 189 -16.99 0.42 -5.69
C PRO A 189 -16.65 -0.65 -6.74
N ASN A 190 -16.54 -1.90 -6.29
CA ASN A 190 -16.22 -3.08 -7.11
C ASN A 190 -14.84 -3.04 -7.78
N PHE A 191 -13.91 -2.28 -7.20
CA PHE A 191 -12.55 -2.17 -7.70
C PHE A 191 -11.57 -2.88 -6.77
N GLY A 192 -11.47 -4.20 -6.94
CA GLY A 192 -10.68 -5.07 -6.08
C GLY A 192 -9.20 -5.13 -6.48
N ALA A 193 -8.31 -5.16 -5.49
CA ALA A 193 -6.87 -5.29 -5.73
C ALA A 193 -6.50 -6.57 -6.49
N GLU A 194 -7.14 -7.71 -6.23
CA GLU A 194 -6.84 -8.95 -6.98
C GLU A 194 -7.05 -8.78 -8.50
N SER A 195 -8.12 -8.12 -8.94
CA SER A 195 -8.38 -7.93 -10.38
C SER A 195 -7.41 -6.96 -11.02
N ILE A 196 -6.94 -5.95 -10.27
CA ILE A 196 -5.90 -5.01 -10.73
C ILE A 196 -4.57 -5.75 -10.86
N GLY A 197 -4.20 -6.54 -9.85
CA GLY A 197 -3.00 -7.37 -9.88
C GLY A 197 -3.02 -8.44 -10.98
N ALA A 198 -4.20 -8.96 -11.34
CA ALA A 198 -4.37 -9.88 -12.45
C ALA A 198 -4.07 -9.24 -13.82
N ALA A 199 -4.17 -7.91 -13.94
CA ALA A 199 -3.85 -7.18 -15.16
C ALA A 199 -2.35 -6.87 -15.31
N VAL A 200 -1.51 -7.15 -14.30
CA VAL A 200 -0.06 -7.03 -14.39
C VAL A 200 0.50 -8.11 -15.34
N PRO A 201 1.60 -7.89 -16.08
CA PRO A 201 2.19 -8.93 -16.92
C PRO A 201 2.49 -10.23 -16.15
N ALA A 202 2.18 -11.38 -16.77
CA ALA A 202 2.22 -12.68 -16.11
C ALA A 202 3.61 -13.05 -15.57
N GLU A 203 4.66 -12.64 -16.27
CA GLU A 203 6.06 -12.84 -15.87
C GLU A 203 6.41 -12.09 -14.58
N LEU A 204 5.86 -10.89 -14.39
CA LEU A 204 6.03 -10.12 -13.15
C LEU A 204 5.17 -10.70 -12.01
N GLN A 205 3.98 -11.21 -12.31
CA GLN A 205 3.16 -11.93 -11.33
C GLN A 205 3.87 -13.21 -10.82
N ASP A 206 4.46 -14.02 -11.71
CA ASP A 206 5.21 -15.22 -11.35
C ASP A 206 6.48 -14.87 -10.57
N PHE A 207 7.19 -13.82 -10.99
CA PHE A 207 8.36 -13.32 -10.26
C PHE A 207 8.00 -12.94 -8.82
N VAL A 208 6.97 -12.12 -8.63
CA VAL A 208 6.54 -11.71 -7.28
C VAL A 208 6.03 -12.92 -6.49
N ALA A 209 5.30 -13.86 -7.10
CA ALA A 209 4.88 -15.08 -6.43
C ALA A 209 6.07 -15.91 -5.90
N ARG A 210 7.15 -16.02 -6.68
CA ARG A 210 8.41 -16.68 -6.25
C ARG A 210 9.11 -15.91 -5.13
N VAL A 211 9.18 -14.58 -5.22
CA VAL A 211 9.70 -13.72 -4.15
C VAL A 211 8.89 -13.88 -2.85
N THR A 212 7.56 -13.88 -2.95
CA THR A 212 6.64 -14.06 -1.83
C THR A 212 6.81 -15.43 -1.19
N ALA A 213 6.89 -16.51 -1.97
CA ALA A 213 7.11 -17.86 -1.46
C ALA A 213 8.50 -18.06 -0.82
N SER A 214 9.51 -17.35 -1.31
CA SER A 214 10.89 -17.57 -0.90
C SER A 214 11.17 -17.18 0.55
N LYS A 215 11.85 -18.05 1.30
CA LYS A 215 12.46 -17.72 2.60
C LYS A 215 13.87 -17.12 2.46
N ARG A 216 14.45 -17.19 1.26
CA ARG A 216 15.83 -16.75 0.96
C ARG A 216 15.90 -15.28 0.54
N ILE A 217 14.79 -14.70 0.09
CA ILE A 217 14.70 -13.30 -0.32
C ILE A 217 14.26 -12.41 0.86
N PRO A 218 15.16 -11.61 1.46
CA PRO A 218 14.79 -10.57 2.41
C PRO A 218 14.20 -9.35 1.67
N LYS A 219 13.57 -8.44 2.43
CA LYS A 219 13.09 -7.15 1.92
C LYS A 219 12.19 -7.25 0.67
N LYS A 220 11.29 -8.24 0.65
CA LYS A 220 10.36 -8.51 -0.46
C LYS A 220 9.59 -7.27 -0.92
N ARG A 221 9.17 -6.44 0.05
CA ARG A 221 8.47 -5.18 -0.21
C ARG A 221 9.21 -4.24 -1.15
N ASP A 222 10.53 -4.10 -1.02
CA ASP A 222 11.31 -3.21 -1.90
C ASP A 222 11.30 -3.70 -3.36
N ILE A 223 11.18 -5.01 -3.57
CA ILE A 223 11.05 -5.62 -4.90
C ILE A 223 9.64 -5.40 -5.44
N GLU A 224 8.62 -5.61 -4.60
CA GLU A 224 7.21 -5.40 -4.97
C GLU A 224 6.95 -3.93 -5.35
N ASP A 225 7.47 -2.97 -4.55
CA ASP A 225 7.39 -1.53 -4.83
C ASP A 225 8.10 -1.20 -6.16
N ARG A 226 9.27 -1.79 -6.41
CA ARG A 226 10.01 -1.59 -7.67
C ARG A 226 9.23 -2.06 -8.89
N VAL A 227 8.52 -3.20 -8.79
CA VAL A 227 7.65 -3.67 -9.87
C VAL A 227 6.59 -2.62 -10.21
N VAL A 228 5.95 -2.04 -9.19
CA VAL A 228 4.90 -1.02 -9.40
C VAL A 228 5.47 0.27 -9.97
N GLU A 229 6.62 0.73 -9.48
CA GLU A 229 7.35 1.89 -10.02
C GLU A 229 7.70 1.71 -11.50
N THR A 230 8.17 0.52 -11.89
CA THR A 230 8.43 0.20 -13.29
C THR A 230 7.15 0.26 -14.13
N LEU A 231 6.04 -0.33 -13.66
CA LEU A 231 4.74 -0.27 -14.36
C LEU A 231 4.24 1.17 -14.53
N GLN A 232 4.44 2.02 -13.52
CA GLN A 232 4.14 3.45 -13.61
C GLN A 232 4.99 4.13 -14.68
N ASN A 233 6.30 3.96 -14.63
CA ASN A 233 7.24 4.63 -15.54
C ASN A 233 7.03 4.22 -17.01
N GLU A 234 6.56 3.00 -17.24
CA GLU A 234 6.25 2.47 -18.57
C GLU A 234 4.86 2.88 -19.09
N GLY A 235 4.01 3.53 -18.29
CA GLY A 235 2.62 3.82 -18.67
C GLY A 235 1.80 2.54 -18.86
N HIS A 236 2.02 1.54 -18.00
CA HIS A 236 1.36 0.25 -18.17
C HIS A 236 -0.15 0.37 -17.89
N PRO A 237 -1.04 -0.23 -18.70
CA PRO A 237 -2.49 -0.07 -18.56
C PRO A 237 -3.06 -0.46 -17.19
N ALA A 238 -2.43 -1.40 -16.49
CA ALA A 238 -2.83 -1.77 -15.13
C ALA A 238 -2.68 -0.61 -14.13
N PHE A 239 -1.64 0.22 -14.30
CA PHE A 239 -1.42 1.41 -13.49
C PHE A 239 -2.31 2.57 -13.96
N ASP A 240 -2.26 2.91 -15.26
CA ASP A 240 -2.94 4.08 -15.79
C ASP A 240 -4.46 4.00 -15.67
N ARG A 241 -5.08 2.86 -16.01
CA ARG A 241 -6.54 2.70 -15.85
C ARG A 241 -6.95 2.76 -14.38
N THR A 242 -6.13 2.23 -13.48
CA THR A 242 -6.36 2.31 -12.04
C THR A 242 -6.35 3.75 -11.57
N ARG A 243 -5.34 4.51 -11.98
CA ARG A 243 -5.22 5.93 -11.68
C ARG A 243 -6.41 6.73 -12.24
N GLU A 244 -6.80 6.51 -13.48
CA GLU A 244 -7.96 7.17 -14.09
C GLU A 244 -9.26 6.94 -13.31
N GLN A 245 -9.48 5.70 -12.84
CA GLN A 245 -10.66 5.38 -12.05
C GLN A 245 -10.63 6.05 -10.67
N ILE A 246 -9.48 6.04 -10.00
CA ILE A 246 -9.26 6.71 -8.72
C ILE A 246 -9.43 8.23 -8.85
N ALA A 247 -8.99 8.83 -9.96
CA ALA A 247 -9.16 10.27 -10.23
C ALA A 247 -10.64 10.69 -10.35
N ARG A 248 -11.52 9.79 -10.80
CA ARG A 248 -12.97 10.04 -10.92
C ARG A 248 -13.77 9.61 -9.69
N ALA A 249 -13.09 9.07 -8.69
CA ALA A 249 -13.71 8.49 -7.51
C ALA A 249 -14.25 9.56 -6.55
N LYS A 250 -15.07 9.12 -5.59
CA LYS A 250 -15.47 9.97 -4.46
C LYS A 250 -14.41 9.87 -3.36
N TRP A 251 -14.04 11.04 -2.85
CA TRP A 251 -13.04 11.21 -1.80
C TRP A 251 -13.67 11.79 -0.54
N TYR A 252 -13.23 11.30 0.61
CA TYR A 252 -13.78 11.62 1.91
C TYR A 252 -12.69 11.81 2.97
N VAL A 253 -13.06 12.45 4.08
CA VAL A 253 -12.22 12.70 5.25
C VAL A 253 -12.92 12.17 6.48
N LEU A 254 -12.13 11.53 7.35
CA LEU A 254 -12.52 11.11 8.69
C LEU A 254 -11.41 11.48 9.67
N GLY A 255 -11.71 12.36 10.62
CA GLY A 255 -10.79 12.64 11.73
C GLY A 255 -10.74 11.48 12.72
N ALA A 256 -9.56 11.22 13.30
CA ALA A 256 -9.38 10.13 14.27
C ALA A 256 -10.27 10.28 15.52
N LYS A 257 -10.51 11.52 15.98
CA LYS A 257 -11.44 11.81 17.09
C LYS A 257 -12.88 11.47 16.76
N LYS A 258 -13.35 11.78 15.53
CA LYS A 258 -14.68 11.40 15.07
C LYS A 258 -14.81 9.90 14.93
N ALA A 259 -13.78 9.24 14.38
CA ALA A 259 -13.74 7.78 14.29
C ALA A 259 -13.85 7.11 15.67
N ASP A 260 -13.12 7.60 16.67
CA ASP A 260 -13.21 7.12 18.06
C ASP A 260 -14.57 7.38 18.70
N LYS A 261 -15.11 8.58 18.52
CA LYS A 261 -16.45 8.95 19.01
C LYS A 261 -17.52 8.00 18.45
N LEU A 262 -17.55 7.83 17.13
CA LEU A 262 -18.48 6.93 16.45
C LEU A 262 -18.27 5.47 16.87
N LEU A 263 -17.02 5.03 17.03
CA LEU A 263 -16.71 3.70 17.53
C LEU A 263 -17.30 3.46 18.93
N ARG A 264 -17.21 4.43 19.83
CA ARG A 264 -17.79 4.33 21.19
C ARG A 264 -19.31 4.37 21.17
N GLU A 265 -19.89 5.25 20.36
CA GLU A 265 -21.33 5.47 20.28
C GLU A 265 -22.07 4.32 19.57
N LEU A 266 -21.42 3.69 18.57
CA LEU A 266 -22.03 2.68 17.69
C LEU A 266 -21.34 1.31 17.79
N LEU A 267 -20.65 1.05 18.91
CA LEU A 267 -19.80 -0.13 19.09
C LEU A 267 -20.55 -1.43 18.76
N PHE A 268 -21.76 -1.59 19.30
CA PHE A 268 -22.52 -2.82 19.14
C PHE A 268 -23.26 -2.87 17.81
N GLU A 269 -23.57 -1.73 17.21
CA GLU A 269 -24.27 -1.59 15.94
C GLU A 269 -23.34 -1.86 14.76
N ARG A 270 -22.14 -1.29 14.78
CA ARG A 270 -21.24 -1.20 13.62
C ARG A 270 -19.98 -2.05 13.73
N VAL A 271 -19.66 -2.62 14.90
CA VAL A 271 -18.59 -3.62 15.04
C VAL A 271 -19.19 -5.02 15.11
N PHE A 272 -19.54 -5.57 13.94
CA PHE A 272 -20.20 -6.88 13.80
C PHE A 272 -19.48 -8.03 14.55
N ALA A 273 -18.15 -7.96 14.61
CA ALA A 273 -17.35 -8.98 15.27
C ALA A 273 -17.71 -9.16 16.75
N LEU A 274 -18.12 -8.11 17.46
CA LEU A 274 -18.52 -8.17 18.87
C LEU A 274 -19.86 -8.89 19.09
N ARG A 275 -20.72 -8.93 18.06
CA ARG A 275 -21.98 -9.68 18.09
C ARG A 275 -21.83 -11.13 17.65
N THR A 276 -20.64 -11.54 17.22
CA THR A 276 -20.42 -12.86 16.63
C THR A 276 -19.67 -13.76 17.60
N ARG A 277 -20.36 -14.79 18.09
CA ARG A 277 -19.73 -15.79 18.97
C ARG A 277 -18.62 -16.53 18.23
N ASN A 278 -17.44 -16.61 18.83
CA ASN A 278 -16.25 -17.23 18.25
C ASN A 278 -15.80 -16.59 16.91
N PHE A 279 -15.96 -15.26 16.77
CA PHE A 279 -15.56 -14.52 15.56
C PHE A 279 -14.14 -14.88 15.07
N SER A 280 -13.15 -14.88 15.97
CA SER A 280 -11.77 -15.22 15.63
C SER A 280 -11.61 -16.61 15.00
N ARG A 281 -12.38 -17.60 15.46
CA ARG A 281 -12.38 -18.96 14.90
C ARG A 281 -13.12 -19.03 13.57
N GLN A 282 -14.26 -18.37 13.46
CA GLN A 282 -15.09 -18.38 12.25
C GLN A 282 -14.43 -17.64 11.09
N PHE A 283 -13.76 -16.53 11.39
CA PHE A 283 -13.15 -15.64 10.41
C PHE A 283 -11.61 -15.71 10.43
N ARG A 284 -11.04 -16.79 10.99
CA ARG A 284 -9.60 -17.10 10.97
C ARG A 284 -8.69 -15.92 11.41
N GLY A 285 -9.11 -15.20 12.44
CA GLY A 285 -8.36 -14.06 12.97
C GLY A 285 -8.47 -12.78 12.13
N ALA A 286 -9.57 -12.58 11.41
CA ALA A 286 -9.89 -11.31 10.74
C ALA A 286 -9.80 -10.11 11.70
N GLU A 287 -9.46 -8.94 11.14
CA GLU A 287 -9.38 -7.69 11.91
C GLU A 287 -10.76 -7.34 12.52
N LEU A 288 -10.73 -6.69 13.68
CA LEU A 288 -11.92 -6.11 14.29
C LEU A 288 -12.19 -4.74 13.64
N ASP A 289 -13.13 -4.71 12.71
CA ASP A 289 -13.45 -3.52 11.92
C ASP A 289 -14.66 -2.75 12.45
N MET A 290 -14.52 -1.43 12.48
CA MET A 290 -15.61 -0.48 12.62
C MET A 290 -16.13 -0.11 11.23
N HIS A 291 -17.45 -0.16 11.06
CA HIS A 291 -18.11 0.13 9.78
C HIS A 291 -18.76 1.52 9.80
N PHE A 292 -18.34 2.37 8.88
CA PHE A 292 -18.77 3.76 8.72
C PHE A 292 -19.63 3.92 7.46
N SER A 293 -20.64 4.77 7.54
CA SER A 293 -21.37 5.30 6.40
C SER A 293 -20.53 6.37 5.70
N LEU A 294 -20.16 6.14 4.44
CA LEU A 294 -19.43 7.13 3.63
C LEU A 294 -20.20 8.45 3.51
N SER A 295 -21.53 8.39 3.38
CA SER A 295 -22.38 9.55 3.17
C SER A 295 -22.80 10.27 4.45
N ARG A 296 -22.93 9.56 5.58
CA ARG A 296 -23.39 10.15 6.85
C ARG A 296 -22.28 10.43 7.84
N ASP A 297 -21.29 9.55 7.93
CA ASP A 297 -20.29 9.58 8.99
C ASP A 297 -19.04 10.35 8.53
N LEU A 298 -18.75 10.33 7.23
CA LEU A 298 -17.58 10.98 6.64
C LEU A 298 -17.93 12.30 5.94
N THR A 299 -16.92 13.14 5.78
CA THR A 299 -17.05 14.44 5.09
C THR A 299 -16.47 14.35 3.69
N PRO A 300 -17.14 14.83 2.62
CA PRO A 300 -16.51 14.92 1.31
C PRO A 300 -15.20 15.70 1.34
N LEU A 301 -14.17 15.20 0.64
CA LEU A 301 -12.84 15.82 0.64
C LEU A 301 -12.87 17.25 0.09
N SER A 302 -13.66 17.52 -0.95
CA SER A 302 -13.81 18.87 -1.49
C SER A 302 -14.33 19.85 -0.43
N THR A 303 -15.35 19.46 0.34
CA THR A 303 -15.91 20.27 1.43
C THR A 303 -14.88 20.54 2.53
N TYR A 304 -14.09 19.54 2.90
CA TYR A 304 -13.00 19.71 3.84
C TYR A 304 -11.93 20.69 3.32
N LEU A 305 -11.51 20.54 2.05
CA LEU A 305 -10.50 21.40 1.45
C LEU A 305 -10.99 22.83 1.25
N ASP A 306 -12.25 23.04 0.88
CA ASP A 306 -12.88 24.36 0.82
C ASP A 306 -12.87 25.03 2.20
N MET A 307 -13.25 24.31 3.26
CA MET A 307 -13.19 24.84 4.63
C MET A 307 -11.75 25.19 5.04
N LEU A 308 -10.78 24.34 4.67
CA LEU A 308 -9.37 24.57 4.98
C LEU A 308 -8.83 25.82 4.27
N ARG A 309 -9.21 26.03 3.00
CA ARG A 309 -8.86 27.21 2.21
C ARG A 309 -9.53 28.47 2.75
N ASP A 310 -10.85 28.44 2.96
CA ASP A 310 -11.66 29.62 3.21
C ASP A 310 -11.61 30.08 4.67
N ALA A 311 -11.54 29.14 5.61
CA ALA A 311 -11.61 29.43 7.04
C ALA A 311 -10.29 29.19 7.79
N GLY A 312 -9.30 28.60 7.11
CA GLY A 312 -7.97 28.37 7.63
C GLY A 312 -7.85 27.17 8.57
N TYR A 313 -6.63 26.65 8.68
CA TYR A 313 -6.33 25.47 9.50
C TYR A 313 -6.69 25.60 11.00
N PRO A 314 -6.60 26.77 11.69
CA PRO A 314 -6.93 26.82 13.12
C PRO A 314 -8.39 26.47 13.42
N ARG A 315 -9.32 26.93 12.57
CA ARG A 315 -10.74 26.60 12.70
C ARG A 315 -10.99 25.13 12.41
N VAL A 316 -10.38 24.61 11.34
CA VAL A 316 -10.51 23.19 10.96
C VAL A 316 -9.95 22.27 12.05
N THR A 317 -8.81 22.63 12.66
CA THR A 317 -8.23 21.92 13.81
C THR A 317 -9.21 21.84 14.97
N THR A 318 -9.91 22.94 15.29
CA THR A 318 -10.89 22.96 16.38
C THR A 318 -12.05 21.98 16.11
N LEU A 319 -12.53 21.92 14.87
CA LEU A 319 -13.59 20.99 14.45
C LEU A 319 -13.12 19.53 14.49
N LEU A 320 -11.88 19.27 14.08
CA LEU A 320 -11.27 17.94 14.16
C LEU A 320 -11.12 17.46 15.60
N GLU A 321 -10.68 18.32 16.52
CA GLU A 321 -10.53 17.96 17.94
C GLU A 321 -11.88 17.68 18.64
N ARG A 322 -12.95 18.32 18.17
CA ARG A 322 -14.34 18.06 18.63
C ARG A 322 -14.94 16.79 18.05
N GLY A 323 -14.32 16.22 17.00
CA GLY A 323 -14.84 15.06 16.28
C GLY A 323 -15.97 15.41 15.32
N ASP A 324 -15.97 16.62 14.75
CA ASP A 324 -16.98 17.06 13.78
C ASP A 324 -16.64 16.60 12.34
N TYR A 325 -15.33 16.44 12.04
CA TYR A 325 -14.78 15.91 10.79
C TYR A 325 -14.18 14.52 10.96
#